data_AF-A0A810LB72-F1
#
_entry.id   AF-A0A810LB72-F1
#
_cell.length_a   1.000
_cell.length_b   1.000
_cell.length_c   1.000
_cell.angle_alpha   90.00
_cell.angle_beta   90.00
_cell.angle_gamma   90.00
#
_symmetry.space_group_name_H-M   'P 1'
#
loop_
_entity.id
_entity.type
_entity.pdbx_description
1 polymer ?
#
loop_
_entity_poly.entity_id
_entity_poly.type
_entity_poly.pdbx_seq_one_letter_code
_entity_poly.pdbx_strand_id
1 'polypeptide(L)'
;MWVPLASADERHGTKAATLARLTRAGFAVPDGVVTADPEEPGGRDAIPPVLRALGGTRFAVRSSARGEDGARASFAGQLHTTLNVPAAGVVDAVHRTAVSARAGRVAAYAARTARGIDTAVPVIVQVMVDARVAGVAFTRHPVTGADRIVLEAVRGLGDRLVDGTTTPQRWTLDRARGQATGTEVLTPRQAEAIADTARRIEAALGDPQDIEWAIAGGQVWVLQARPITTVPAQGPALPASGRPLVTGTPSSPGAATGRVRVVGGLDDFDRFAAGEVLVCHATSPAWTPLLARAAAVVTETGGILAHAAIVAREFAIPAVTAATGAMARLTDGRRVIVDGTTGTVTAPNEEPIP
;
A
#
# COMPACT_ATOMS: atom_id res chain seq x y z
N MET A 1 -1.96 28.69 1.40
CA MET A 1 -3.08 29.07 0.48
C MET A 1 -3.50 27.86 -0.37
N TRP A 2 -4.81 27.64 -0.59
CA TRP A 2 -5.33 26.52 -1.40
C TRP A 2 -5.27 26.82 -2.90
N VAL A 3 -4.83 25.84 -3.70
CA VAL A 3 -4.78 25.91 -5.16
C VAL A 3 -5.47 24.70 -5.80
N PRO A 4 -5.96 24.80 -7.06
CA PRO A 4 -6.43 23.62 -7.79
C PRO A 4 -5.36 22.53 -7.86
N LEU A 5 -5.75 21.28 -7.65
CA LEU A 5 -4.83 20.14 -7.66
C LEU A 5 -4.10 20.01 -9.00
N ALA A 6 -4.75 20.34 -10.12
CA ALA A 6 -4.14 20.36 -11.45
C ALA A 6 -2.96 21.35 -11.58
N SER A 7 -2.90 22.35 -10.70
CA SER A 7 -1.85 23.38 -10.64
C SER A 7 -0.77 23.07 -9.59
N ALA A 8 -0.85 21.93 -8.91
CA ALA A 8 0.12 21.57 -7.87
C ALA A 8 1.53 21.31 -8.45
N ASP A 9 2.51 21.55 -7.59
CA ASP A 9 3.94 21.39 -7.83
C ASP A 9 4.63 20.76 -6.60
N GLU A 10 5.95 20.68 -6.61
CA GLU A 10 6.75 20.04 -5.54
C GLU A 10 6.62 20.68 -4.14
N ARG A 11 6.13 21.92 -4.05
CA ARG A 11 5.85 22.58 -2.75
C ARG A 11 4.62 21.98 -2.07
N HIS A 12 3.74 21.38 -2.85
CA HIS A 12 2.54 20.67 -2.40
C HIS A 12 2.82 19.18 -2.14
N GLY A 13 4.09 18.78 -2.25
CA GLY A 13 4.59 17.44 -2.02
C GLY A 13 4.26 16.43 -3.11
N THR A 14 4.73 15.19 -2.91
CA THR A 14 4.93 14.22 -3.99
C THR A 14 3.61 13.74 -4.60
N LYS A 15 2.61 13.41 -3.77
CA LYS A 15 1.30 12.94 -4.25
C LYS A 15 0.62 14.00 -5.12
N ALA A 16 0.54 15.23 -4.62
CA ALA A 16 -0.12 16.32 -5.32
C ALA A 16 0.57 16.65 -6.65
N ALA A 17 1.90 16.73 -6.65
CA ALA A 17 2.67 16.99 -7.86
C ALA A 17 2.46 15.91 -8.93
N THR A 18 2.45 14.63 -8.53
CA THR A 18 2.21 13.51 -9.44
C THR A 18 0.79 13.55 -10.01
N LEU A 19 -0.22 13.74 -9.16
CA LEU A 19 -1.62 13.85 -9.62
C LEU A 19 -1.80 15.02 -10.60
N ALA A 20 -1.20 16.17 -10.31
CA ALA A 20 -1.23 17.34 -11.19
C ALA A 20 -0.60 17.05 -12.57
N ARG A 21 0.54 16.34 -12.59
CA ARG A 21 1.20 15.92 -13.83
C ARG A 21 0.31 14.97 -14.64
N LEU A 22 -0.38 14.04 -13.98
CA LEU A 22 -1.32 13.13 -14.63
C LEU A 22 -2.56 13.86 -15.18
N THR A 23 -3.12 14.82 -14.43
CA THR A 23 -4.21 15.66 -14.93
C THR A 23 -3.79 16.40 -16.19
N ARG A 24 -2.61 17.03 -16.20
CA ARG A 24 -2.07 17.73 -17.39
C ARG A 24 -1.77 16.81 -18.56
N ALA A 25 -1.46 15.54 -18.30
CA ALA A 25 -1.28 14.51 -19.32
C ALA A 25 -2.61 13.89 -19.82
N GLY A 26 -3.76 14.39 -19.36
CA GLY A 26 -5.09 13.97 -19.84
C GLY A 26 -5.64 12.70 -19.18
N PHE A 27 -5.11 12.30 -18.02
CA PHE A 27 -5.70 11.21 -17.24
C PHE A 27 -6.89 11.71 -16.41
N ALA A 28 -7.89 10.85 -16.23
CA ALA A 28 -9.02 11.14 -15.35
C ALA A 28 -8.58 11.06 -13.88
N VAL A 29 -8.23 12.21 -13.30
CA VAL A 29 -7.91 12.38 -11.89
C VAL A 29 -9.07 13.12 -11.23
N PRO A 30 -9.58 12.70 -10.05
CA PRO A 30 -10.65 13.41 -9.38
C PRO A 30 -10.26 14.85 -9.07
N ASP A 31 -11.17 15.77 -9.36
CA ASP A 31 -10.98 17.19 -9.06
C ASP A 31 -10.72 17.40 -7.58
N GLY A 32 -9.87 18.37 -7.28
CA GLY A 32 -9.51 18.67 -5.91
C GLY A 32 -8.69 19.94 -5.79
N VAL A 33 -8.32 20.23 -4.56
CA VAL A 33 -7.42 21.30 -4.18
C VAL A 33 -6.33 20.78 -3.26
N VAL A 34 -5.26 21.55 -3.15
CA VAL A 34 -4.15 21.26 -2.24
C VAL A 34 -3.66 22.55 -1.59
N THR A 35 -3.14 22.43 -0.38
CA THR A 35 -2.36 23.48 0.29
C THR A 35 -1.03 22.91 0.74
N ALA A 36 0.03 23.71 0.69
CA ALA A 36 1.35 23.32 1.22
C ALA A 36 1.34 23.26 2.76
N ASP A 37 0.55 24.12 3.40
CA ASP A 37 0.34 24.13 4.84
C ASP A 37 -1.09 24.59 5.16
N PRO A 38 -1.95 23.74 5.76
CA PRO A 38 -3.30 24.11 6.17
C PRO A 38 -3.35 24.90 7.49
N GLU A 39 -2.26 24.94 8.26
CA GLU A 39 -2.15 25.63 9.54
C GLU A 39 -1.70 27.09 9.41
N GLU A 40 -1.39 27.55 8.19
CA GLU A 40 -1.18 28.97 7.90
C GLU A 40 -2.41 29.82 8.28
N PRO A 41 -2.22 31.06 8.75
CA PRO A 41 -3.33 31.97 9.07
C PRO A 41 -4.34 32.09 7.92
N GLY A 42 -5.63 31.88 8.22
CA GLY A 42 -6.72 31.90 7.23
C GLY A 42 -6.81 30.66 6.32
N GLY A 43 -5.89 29.69 6.44
CA GLY A 43 -5.89 28.46 5.66
C GLY A 43 -7.16 27.63 5.85
N ARG A 44 -7.70 27.59 7.08
CA ARG A 44 -8.93 26.87 7.41
C ARG A 44 -10.19 27.60 6.92
N ASP A 45 -10.23 28.92 7.05
CA ASP A 45 -11.38 29.75 6.65
C ASP A 45 -11.58 29.77 5.13
N ALA A 46 -10.52 29.50 4.36
CA ALA A 46 -10.57 29.36 2.91
C ALA A 46 -11.18 28.04 2.43
N ILE A 47 -11.37 27.02 3.30
CA ILE A 47 -11.87 25.71 2.89
C ILE A 47 -13.32 25.76 2.38
N PRO A 48 -14.32 26.32 3.10
CA PRO A 48 -15.70 26.34 2.63
C PRO A 48 -15.93 26.94 1.24
N PRO A 49 -15.37 28.11 0.87
CA PRO A 49 -15.54 28.65 -0.49
C PRO A 49 -14.89 27.76 -1.56
N VAL A 50 -13.74 27.15 -1.25
CA VAL A 50 -13.06 26.23 -2.17
C VAL A 50 -13.89 24.96 -2.42
N LEU A 51 -14.49 24.38 -1.38
CA LEU A 51 -15.36 23.21 -1.54
C LEU A 51 -16.61 23.51 -2.37
N ARG A 52 -17.20 24.70 -2.21
CA ARG A 52 -18.33 25.13 -3.04
C ARG A 52 -17.95 25.22 -4.51
N ALA A 53 -16.75 25.72 -4.82
CA ALA A 53 -16.26 25.80 -6.20
C ALA A 53 -15.98 24.41 -6.81
N LEU A 54 -15.59 23.42 -6.01
CA LEU A 54 -15.38 22.03 -6.47
C LEU A 54 -16.67 21.27 -6.80
N GLY A 55 -17.83 21.68 -6.27
CA GLY A 55 -19.13 21.09 -6.62
C GLY A 55 -19.41 19.65 -6.12
N GLY A 56 -18.59 19.12 -5.20
CA GLY A 56 -18.75 17.78 -4.63
C GLY A 56 -19.56 17.73 -3.32
N THR A 57 -20.18 16.59 -3.01
CA THR A 57 -20.92 16.36 -1.75
C THR A 57 -20.09 15.63 -0.68
N ARG A 58 -19.12 14.82 -1.11
CA ARG A 58 -18.19 14.08 -0.26
C ARG A 58 -16.77 14.22 -0.78
N PHE A 59 -15.81 14.22 0.16
CA PHE A 59 -14.41 14.48 -0.13
C PHE A 59 -13.49 13.42 0.49
N ALA A 60 -12.38 13.15 -0.19
CA ALA A 60 -11.21 12.48 0.36
C ALA A 60 -10.23 13.54 0.84
N VAL A 61 -9.71 13.40 2.07
CA VAL A 61 -8.68 14.26 2.64
C VAL A 61 -7.44 13.41 2.88
N ARG A 62 -6.32 13.78 2.26
CA ARG A 62 -5.09 12.98 2.22
C ARG A 62 -3.87 13.85 2.49
N SER A 63 -2.85 13.29 3.15
CA SER A 63 -1.52 13.90 3.17
C SER A 63 -0.88 13.82 1.79
N SER A 64 0.04 14.73 1.55
CA SER A 64 0.95 14.72 0.40
C SER A 64 2.34 15.09 0.91
N ALA A 65 2.82 14.41 1.94
CA ALA A 65 4.12 14.73 2.52
C ALA A 65 5.24 14.46 1.50
N ARG A 66 6.31 15.25 1.57
CA ARG A 66 7.50 15.00 0.75
C ARG A 66 8.15 13.70 1.21
N GLY A 67 8.52 12.84 0.25
CA GLY A 67 9.12 11.55 0.55
C GLY A 67 8.13 10.48 1.02
N GLU A 68 6.83 10.78 1.02
CA GLU A 68 5.78 9.81 1.33
C GLU A 68 5.72 8.67 0.31
N ASP A 69 5.93 8.95 -0.98
CA ASP A 69 5.83 7.96 -2.08
C ASP A 69 7.14 7.86 -2.87
N GLY A 70 8.20 7.38 -2.21
CA GLY A 70 9.49 7.16 -2.84
C GLY A 70 9.72 5.70 -3.24
N ALA A 71 10.57 5.47 -4.25
CA ALA A 71 10.96 4.12 -4.70
C ALA A 71 11.65 3.24 -3.63
N ARG A 72 12.03 3.81 -2.47
CA ARG A 72 12.66 3.07 -1.35
C ARG A 72 11.80 2.99 -0.09
N ALA A 73 10.76 3.83 0.02
CA ALA A 73 9.91 3.91 1.21
C ALA A 73 8.61 4.64 0.82
N SER A 74 7.48 4.09 1.22
CA SER A 74 6.15 4.50 0.79
C SER A 74 5.23 4.97 1.94
N PHE A 75 5.77 5.03 3.18
CA PHE A 75 5.07 5.46 4.40
C PHE A 75 3.67 4.83 4.56
N ALA A 76 3.50 3.59 4.07
CA ALA A 76 2.19 2.97 3.90
C ALA A 76 1.39 2.95 5.21
N GLY A 77 0.22 3.60 5.19
CA GLY A 77 -0.69 3.73 6.34
C GLY A 77 -0.18 4.59 7.51
N GLN A 78 1.04 5.13 7.45
CA GLN A 78 1.59 5.94 8.54
C GLN A 78 0.90 7.31 8.65
N LEU A 79 0.57 7.89 7.50
CA LEU A 79 -0.12 9.17 7.39
C LEU A 79 -1.64 8.96 7.22
N HIS A 80 -2.42 9.92 7.71
CA HIS A 80 -3.86 9.77 7.80
C HIS A 80 -4.55 10.12 6.47
N THR A 81 -5.41 9.23 5.99
CA THR A 81 -6.39 9.51 4.94
C THR A 81 -7.78 9.37 5.55
N THR A 82 -8.67 10.34 5.29
CA THR A 82 -10.10 10.21 5.60
C THR A 82 -10.89 10.24 4.31
N LEU A 83 -11.72 9.21 4.09
CA LEU A 83 -12.61 9.11 2.92
C LEU A 83 -14.05 9.48 3.29
N ASN A 84 -14.87 9.75 2.27
CA ASN A 84 -16.31 10.02 2.41
C ASN A 84 -16.66 11.19 3.36
N VAL A 85 -15.79 12.17 3.51
CA VAL A 85 -16.00 13.31 4.42
C VAL A 85 -17.07 14.24 3.83
N PRO A 86 -18.21 14.48 4.51
CA PRO A 86 -19.16 15.49 4.05
C PRO A 86 -18.53 16.89 4.13
N ALA A 87 -18.96 17.82 3.29
CA ALA A 87 -18.38 19.18 3.21
C ALA A 87 -18.19 19.85 4.60
N ALA A 88 -19.16 19.68 5.50
CA ALA A 88 -19.13 20.24 6.85
C ALA A 88 -17.99 19.68 7.73
N GLY A 89 -17.51 18.46 7.45
CA GLY A 89 -16.45 17.80 8.23
C GLY A 89 -15.04 17.94 7.64
N VAL A 90 -14.89 18.61 6.51
CA VAL A 90 -13.59 18.70 5.81
C VAL A 90 -12.57 19.50 6.60
N VAL A 91 -12.97 20.59 7.26
CA VAL A 91 -12.06 21.42 8.08
C VAL A 91 -11.40 20.56 9.17
N ASP A 92 -12.19 19.78 9.89
CA ASP A 92 -11.67 18.89 10.95
C ASP A 92 -10.80 17.77 10.38
N ALA A 93 -11.18 17.21 9.22
CA ALA A 93 -10.40 16.17 8.55
C ALA A 93 -9.04 16.69 8.06
N VAL A 94 -8.99 17.93 7.53
CA VAL A 94 -7.74 18.59 7.15
C VAL A 94 -6.85 18.78 8.37
N HIS A 95 -7.40 19.26 9.48
CA HIS A 95 -6.63 19.43 10.71
C HIS A 95 -6.06 18.11 11.22
N ARG A 96 -6.88 17.05 11.32
CA ARG A 96 -6.42 15.70 11.73
C ARG A 96 -5.31 15.18 10.81
N THR A 97 -5.44 15.41 9.52
CA THR A 97 -4.44 14.98 8.52
C THR A 97 -3.12 15.72 8.71
N ALA A 98 -3.18 17.05 8.87
CA ALA A 98 -2.00 17.90 9.06
C ALA A 98 -1.21 17.53 10.31
N VAL A 99 -1.88 17.26 11.44
CA VAL A 99 -1.20 16.87 12.68
C VAL A 99 -0.76 15.41 12.71
N SER A 100 -1.25 14.56 11.80
CA SER A 100 -0.94 13.13 11.78
C SER A 100 0.54 12.82 11.56
N ALA A 101 1.27 13.65 10.80
CA ALA A 101 2.71 13.46 10.60
C ALA A 101 3.55 13.69 11.88
N ARG A 102 2.96 14.34 12.90
CA ARG A 102 3.59 14.56 14.20
C ARG A 102 3.36 13.40 15.18
N ALA A 103 2.65 12.35 14.77
CA ALA A 103 2.45 11.17 15.60
C ALA A 103 3.77 10.41 15.80
N GLY A 104 4.04 9.92 17.01
CA GLY A 104 5.30 9.22 17.33
C GLY A 104 5.64 8.02 16.43
N ARG A 105 4.62 7.37 15.85
CA ARG A 105 4.78 6.29 14.85
C ARG A 105 5.47 6.74 13.55
N VAL A 106 5.18 7.96 13.11
CA VAL A 106 5.73 8.55 11.89
C VAL A 106 7.21 8.87 12.09
N ALA A 107 7.58 9.37 13.27
CA ALA A 107 8.98 9.58 13.68
C ALA A 107 9.78 8.27 13.77
N ALA A 108 9.17 7.19 14.29
CA ALA A 108 9.84 5.88 14.39
C ALA A 108 10.15 5.29 13.00
N TYR A 109 9.23 5.40 12.05
CA TYR A 109 9.45 4.96 10.67
C TYR A 109 10.49 5.83 9.93
N ALA A 110 10.43 7.15 10.11
CA ALA A 110 11.39 8.11 9.58
C ALA A 110 12.83 7.81 10.03
N ALA A 111 13.03 7.50 11.32
CA ALA A 111 14.32 7.16 11.89
C ALA A 111 14.95 5.90 11.22
N ARG A 112 14.13 4.88 10.92
CA ARG A 112 14.60 3.62 10.31
C ARG A 112 14.94 3.75 8.83
N THR A 113 14.21 4.61 8.12
CA THR A 113 14.43 4.88 6.68
C THR A 113 15.46 5.97 6.43
N ALA A 114 16.03 6.57 7.49
CA ALA A 114 16.94 7.71 7.45
C ALA A 114 16.37 8.89 6.64
N ARG A 115 15.06 9.13 6.73
CA ARG A 115 14.37 10.24 6.05
C ARG A 115 13.72 11.18 7.05
N GLY A 116 13.95 12.47 6.87
CA GLY A 116 13.22 13.51 7.58
C GLY A 116 11.81 13.70 6.99
N ILE A 117 10.89 14.18 7.81
CA ILE A 117 9.55 14.60 7.37
C ILE A 117 9.44 16.08 7.74
N ASP A 118 9.05 16.90 6.76
CA ASP A 118 8.81 18.32 7.00
C ASP A 118 7.71 18.50 8.07
N THR A 119 7.87 19.53 8.91
CA THR A 119 6.95 19.81 10.04
C THR A 119 5.58 20.33 9.60
N ALA A 120 5.48 20.80 8.35
CA ALA A 120 4.25 21.15 7.64
C ALA A 120 3.94 20.07 6.61
N VAL A 121 2.71 19.55 6.65
CA VAL A 121 2.25 18.46 5.79
C VAL A 121 1.29 19.04 4.76
N PRO A 122 1.64 19.02 3.46
CA PRO A 122 0.69 19.37 2.43
C PRO A 122 -0.54 18.47 2.50
N VAL A 123 -1.73 19.06 2.33
CA VAL A 123 -3.01 18.33 2.41
C VAL A 123 -3.78 18.51 1.11
N ILE A 124 -4.18 17.38 0.55
CA ILE A 124 -5.05 17.28 -0.63
C ILE A 124 -6.49 17.09 -0.16
N VAL A 125 -7.43 17.81 -0.78
CA VAL A 125 -8.87 17.56 -0.67
C VAL A 125 -9.41 17.30 -2.07
N GLN A 126 -9.89 16.09 -2.32
CA GLN A 126 -10.44 15.66 -3.61
C GLN A 126 -11.92 15.29 -3.49
N VAL A 127 -12.68 15.49 -4.56
CA VAL A 127 -14.04 14.99 -4.69
C VAL A 127 -14.01 13.46 -4.67
N MET A 128 -14.91 12.84 -3.90
CA MET A 128 -15.03 11.38 -3.87
C MET A 128 -15.54 10.84 -5.21
N VAL A 129 -14.88 9.81 -5.71
CA VAL A 129 -15.38 8.98 -6.81
C VAL A 129 -16.35 7.94 -6.23
N ASP A 130 -17.57 7.88 -6.77
CA ASP A 130 -18.56 6.84 -6.44
C ASP A 130 -18.18 5.52 -7.14
N ALA A 131 -17.17 4.86 -6.57
CA ALA A 131 -16.55 3.68 -7.18
C ALA A 131 -17.41 2.43 -7.01
N ARG A 132 -17.72 1.76 -8.13
CA ARG A 132 -18.33 0.42 -8.11
C ARG A 132 -17.28 -0.67 -7.88
N VAL A 133 -16.09 -0.43 -8.41
CA VAL A 133 -14.91 -1.30 -8.29
C VAL A 133 -13.70 -0.39 -8.11
N ALA A 134 -12.84 -0.73 -7.17
CA ALA A 134 -11.57 -0.06 -6.96
C ALA A 134 -10.46 -1.09 -6.83
N GLY A 135 -9.23 -0.64 -7.02
CA GLY A 135 -8.11 -1.52 -7.12
C GLY A 135 -6.78 -0.82 -7.13
N VAL A 136 -5.76 -1.64 -7.27
CA VAL A 136 -4.40 -1.19 -7.53
C VAL A 136 -3.85 -1.93 -8.75
N ALA A 137 -3.04 -1.23 -9.53
CA ALA A 137 -2.34 -1.76 -10.69
C ALA A 137 -0.84 -1.55 -10.51
N PHE A 138 -0.09 -2.63 -10.65
CA PHE A 138 1.37 -2.57 -10.77
C PHE A 138 1.77 -2.75 -12.23
N THR A 139 2.60 -1.86 -12.77
CA THR A 139 3.05 -1.98 -14.17
C THR A 139 4.14 -3.03 -14.38
N ARG A 140 4.70 -3.55 -13.28
CA ARG A 140 5.58 -4.72 -13.21
C ARG A 140 5.19 -5.60 -12.04
N HIS A 141 5.58 -6.87 -12.06
CA HIS A 141 5.31 -7.75 -10.93
C HIS A 141 6.10 -7.26 -9.70
N PRO A 142 5.44 -6.85 -8.59
CA PRO A 142 6.11 -6.12 -7.51
C PRO A 142 7.05 -6.98 -6.65
N VAL A 143 6.92 -8.31 -6.73
CA VAL A 143 7.79 -9.27 -6.02
C VAL A 143 8.93 -9.79 -6.91
N THR A 144 8.61 -10.31 -8.10
CA THR A 144 9.60 -10.94 -8.98
C THR A 144 10.28 -9.96 -9.95
N GLY A 145 9.75 -8.75 -10.12
CA GLY A 145 10.23 -7.79 -11.13
C GLY A 145 9.86 -8.16 -12.58
N ALA A 146 9.13 -9.26 -12.80
CA ALA A 146 8.72 -9.71 -14.13
C ALA A 146 7.93 -8.63 -14.88
N ASP A 147 8.11 -8.57 -16.19
CA ASP A 147 7.46 -7.59 -17.07
C ASP A 147 5.99 -7.95 -17.35
N ARG A 148 5.17 -7.90 -16.29
CA ARG A 148 3.75 -8.23 -16.29
C ARG A 148 2.99 -7.21 -15.47
N ILE A 149 1.79 -6.86 -15.93
CA ILE A 149 0.89 -6.01 -15.16
C ILE A 149 0.13 -6.90 -14.18
N VAL A 150 0.12 -6.49 -12.91
CA VAL A 150 -0.63 -7.17 -11.85
C VAL A 150 -1.71 -6.23 -11.36
N LEU A 151 -2.97 -6.67 -11.41
CA LEU A 151 -4.11 -5.93 -10.90
C LEU A 151 -4.68 -6.65 -9.67
N GLU A 152 -4.99 -5.89 -8.62
CA GLU A 152 -5.81 -6.36 -7.51
C GLU A 152 -7.07 -5.51 -7.43
N ALA A 153 -8.24 -6.16 -7.32
CA ALA A 153 -9.54 -5.48 -7.39
C ALA A 153 -10.50 -5.96 -6.27
N VAL A 154 -11.31 -5.04 -5.77
CA VAL A 154 -12.44 -5.30 -4.87
C VAL A 154 -13.70 -4.56 -5.33
N ARG A 155 -14.87 -5.04 -4.90
CA ARG A 155 -16.13 -4.31 -5.08
C ARG A 155 -16.25 -3.16 -4.07
N GLY A 156 -16.74 -2.01 -4.53
CA GLY A 156 -16.87 -0.80 -3.72
C GLY A 156 -15.57 0.01 -3.64
N LEU A 157 -15.39 0.73 -2.54
CA LEU A 157 -14.23 1.58 -2.29
C LEU A 157 -12.96 0.76 -2.04
N GLY A 158 -11.83 1.32 -2.45
CA GLY A 158 -10.51 0.67 -2.39
C GLY A 158 -9.83 0.72 -1.01
N ASP A 159 -10.45 1.34 -0.01
CA ASP A 159 -9.92 1.39 1.36
C ASP A 159 -9.67 -0.02 1.94
N ARG A 160 -10.60 -0.94 1.70
CA ARG A 160 -10.49 -2.34 2.14
C ARG A 160 -9.32 -3.12 1.54
N LEU A 161 -8.76 -2.67 0.41
CA LEU A 161 -7.56 -3.27 -0.19
C LEU A 161 -6.30 -2.90 0.60
N VAL A 162 -6.19 -1.62 0.94
CA VAL A 162 -5.01 -1.05 1.59
C VAL A 162 -4.94 -1.51 3.05
N ASP A 163 -6.10 -1.57 3.72
CA ASP A 163 -6.20 -2.02 5.11
C ASP A 163 -5.97 -3.53 5.27
N GLY A 164 -5.88 -4.29 4.17
CA GLY A 164 -5.53 -5.72 4.16
C GLY A 164 -6.58 -6.66 4.76
N THR A 165 -7.75 -6.14 5.14
CA THR A 165 -8.83 -6.90 5.80
C THR A 165 -9.63 -7.78 4.84
N THR A 166 -9.46 -7.59 3.53
CA THR A 166 -10.11 -8.38 2.48
C THR A 166 -9.06 -8.97 1.56
N THR A 167 -9.26 -10.22 1.12
CA THR A 167 -8.43 -10.83 0.07
C THR A 167 -8.89 -10.31 -1.29
N PRO A 168 -8.05 -9.55 -2.03
CA PRO A 168 -8.40 -9.08 -3.36
C PRO A 168 -8.54 -10.18 -4.39
N GLN A 169 -9.29 -9.90 -5.45
CA GLN A 169 -9.17 -10.67 -6.68
C GLN A 169 -7.95 -10.19 -7.48
N ARG A 170 -7.07 -11.13 -7.87
CA ARG A 170 -5.89 -10.82 -8.68
C ARG A 170 -6.09 -11.16 -10.16
N TRP A 171 -5.60 -10.27 -11.02
CA TRP A 171 -5.40 -10.50 -12.45
C TRP A 171 -3.93 -10.30 -12.80
N THR A 172 -3.42 -11.13 -13.69
CA THR A 172 -2.09 -10.95 -14.29
C THR A 172 -2.26 -10.82 -15.80
N LEU A 173 -1.70 -9.78 -16.38
CA LEU A 173 -1.75 -9.52 -17.81
C LEU A 173 -0.33 -9.53 -18.37
N ASP A 174 -0.11 -10.40 -19.37
CA ASP A 174 1.11 -10.40 -20.16
C ASP A 174 1.10 -9.17 -21.09
N ARG A 175 2.17 -8.38 -21.07
CA ARG A 175 2.28 -7.17 -21.90
C ARG A 175 2.24 -7.50 -23.40
N ALA A 176 2.72 -8.68 -23.80
CA ALA A 176 2.81 -9.08 -25.20
C ALA A 176 1.52 -9.73 -25.73
N ARG A 177 0.70 -10.34 -24.86
CA ARG A 177 -0.42 -11.22 -25.31
C ARG A 177 -1.80 -10.68 -25.00
N GLY A 178 -1.94 -9.63 -24.20
CA GLY A 178 -3.24 -9.01 -23.86
C GLY A 178 -4.21 -9.93 -23.10
N GLN A 179 -3.80 -11.16 -22.78
CA GLN A 179 -4.70 -12.15 -22.20
C GLN A 179 -4.79 -11.96 -20.69
N ALA A 180 -6.00 -11.65 -20.21
CA ALA A 180 -6.31 -11.44 -18.80
C ALA A 180 -6.94 -12.71 -18.22
N THR A 181 -6.42 -13.21 -17.10
CA THR A 181 -6.99 -14.35 -16.38
C THR A 181 -7.49 -13.94 -15.00
N GLY A 182 -8.77 -14.17 -14.73
CA GLY A 182 -9.45 -13.93 -13.46
C GLY A 182 -10.97 -14.06 -13.62
N THR A 183 -11.71 -14.18 -12.52
CA THR A 183 -13.18 -14.24 -12.52
C THR A 183 -13.78 -13.41 -11.38
N GLU A 184 -14.90 -12.71 -11.67
CA GLU A 184 -15.90 -12.16 -10.74
C GLU A 184 -15.93 -10.63 -10.47
N VAL A 185 -14.84 -9.96 -10.11
CA VAL A 185 -14.87 -8.51 -9.77
C VAL A 185 -14.75 -7.62 -11.00
N LEU A 186 -13.84 -7.97 -11.91
CA LEU A 186 -13.60 -7.27 -13.17
C LEU A 186 -14.08 -8.11 -14.36
N THR A 187 -14.55 -7.43 -15.40
CA THR A 187 -14.66 -8.00 -16.74
C THR A 187 -13.30 -7.92 -17.46
N PRO A 188 -13.01 -8.78 -18.45
CA PRO A 188 -11.77 -8.70 -19.23
C PRO A 188 -11.54 -7.31 -19.84
N ARG A 189 -12.58 -6.69 -20.40
CA ARG A 189 -12.53 -5.33 -20.96
C ARG A 189 -12.15 -4.27 -19.91
N GLN A 190 -12.63 -4.40 -18.67
CA GLN A 190 -12.23 -3.49 -17.59
C GLN A 190 -10.77 -3.72 -17.20
N ALA A 191 -10.33 -4.97 -17.08
CA ALA A 191 -8.94 -5.31 -16.79
C ALA A 191 -7.98 -4.76 -17.86
N GLU A 192 -8.35 -4.86 -19.14
CA GLU A 192 -7.61 -4.27 -20.27
C GLU A 192 -7.58 -2.74 -20.19
N ALA A 193 -8.71 -2.08 -19.94
CA ALA A 193 -8.76 -0.62 -19.81
C ALA A 193 -7.89 -0.09 -18.65
N ILE A 194 -7.86 -0.81 -17.51
CA ILE A 194 -6.97 -0.49 -16.38
C ILE A 194 -5.51 -0.70 -16.79
N ALA A 195 -5.19 -1.83 -17.42
CA ALA A 195 -3.83 -2.13 -17.85
C ALA A 195 -3.30 -1.11 -18.86
N ASP A 196 -4.11 -0.69 -19.84
CA ASP A 196 -3.73 0.34 -20.81
C ASP A 196 -3.54 1.71 -20.15
N THR A 197 -4.40 2.06 -19.20
CA THR A 197 -4.23 3.26 -18.38
C THR A 197 -2.92 3.20 -17.60
N ALA A 198 -2.61 2.07 -16.99
CA ALA A 198 -1.39 1.86 -16.22
C ALA A 198 -0.12 1.96 -17.09
N ARG A 199 -0.12 1.37 -18.30
CA ARG A 199 0.99 1.50 -19.27
C ARG A 199 1.23 2.95 -19.66
N ARG A 200 0.16 3.69 -19.94
CA ARG A 200 0.25 5.12 -20.31
C ARG A 200 0.77 5.95 -19.14
N ILE A 201 0.39 5.63 -17.91
CA ILE A 201 0.91 6.30 -16.69
C ILE A 201 2.40 6.03 -16.51
N GLU A 202 2.85 4.78 -16.62
CA GLU A 202 4.28 4.42 -16.57
C GLU A 202 5.07 5.15 -17.67
N ALA A 203 4.57 5.18 -18.91
CA ALA A 203 5.20 5.94 -20.00
C ALA A 203 5.25 7.45 -19.71
N ALA A 204 4.19 8.00 -19.10
CA ALA A 204 4.13 9.41 -18.75
C ALA A 204 5.03 9.78 -17.57
N LEU A 205 5.31 8.86 -16.65
CA LEU A 205 6.07 9.09 -15.43
C LEU A 205 7.55 8.68 -15.52
N GLY A 206 7.87 7.66 -16.33
CA GLY A 206 9.23 7.22 -16.67
C GLY A 206 9.72 5.96 -15.94
N ASP A 207 9.02 5.54 -14.88
CA ASP A 207 9.41 4.41 -14.02
C ASP A 207 8.23 3.44 -13.84
N PRO A 208 8.46 2.18 -13.41
CA PRO A 208 7.40 1.26 -13.04
C PRO A 208 6.51 1.83 -11.92
N GLN A 209 5.19 1.72 -12.05
CA GLN A 209 4.23 2.38 -11.18
C GLN A 209 3.35 1.40 -10.39
N ASP A 210 3.06 1.79 -9.15
CA ASP A 210 1.99 1.35 -8.26
C ASP A 210 0.87 2.39 -8.30
N ILE A 211 -0.28 2.02 -8.85
CA ILE A 211 -1.37 2.94 -9.22
C ILE A 211 -2.65 2.54 -8.50
N GLU A 212 -3.20 3.42 -7.67
CA GLU A 212 -4.55 3.28 -7.12
C GLU A 212 -5.57 3.78 -8.15
N TRP A 213 -6.59 2.97 -8.43
CA TRP A 213 -7.60 3.27 -9.44
C TRP A 213 -9.02 2.94 -8.95
N ALA A 214 -10.00 3.58 -9.58
CA ALA A 214 -11.42 3.28 -9.40
C ALA A 214 -12.16 3.29 -10.75
N ILE A 215 -13.20 2.47 -10.86
CA ILE A 215 -14.14 2.50 -11.99
C ILE A 215 -15.44 3.15 -11.52
N ALA A 216 -15.78 4.28 -12.14
CA ALA A 216 -17.05 4.97 -11.97
C ALA A 216 -17.46 5.62 -13.30
N GLY A 217 -18.76 5.60 -13.62
CA GLY A 217 -19.27 6.18 -14.87
C GLY A 217 -18.67 5.58 -16.16
N GLY A 218 -18.17 4.33 -16.10
CA GLY A 218 -17.57 3.64 -17.26
C GLY A 218 -16.13 4.04 -17.59
N GLN A 219 -15.49 4.89 -16.79
CA GLN A 219 -14.09 5.32 -16.95
C GLN A 219 -13.21 4.86 -15.79
N VAL A 220 -11.90 4.81 -16.03
CA VAL A 220 -10.87 4.53 -15.02
C VAL A 220 -10.40 5.86 -14.44
N TRP A 221 -10.68 6.09 -13.16
CA TRP A 221 -10.18 7.21 -12.38
C TRP A 221 -8.85 6.82 -11.72
N VAL A 222 -7.87 7.71 -11.81
CA VAL A 222 -6.56 7.57 -11.16
C VAL A 222 -6.59 8.30 -9.83
N LEU A 223 -6.47 7.56 -8.74
CA LEU A 223 -6.54 8.09 -7.38
C LEU A 223 -5.15 8.39 -6.81
N GLN A 224 -4.14 7.64 -7.25
CA GLN A 224 -2.73 7.83 -6.89
C GLN A 224 -1.85 7.11 -7.93
N ALA A 225 -0.65 7.61 -8.17
CA ALA A 225 0.42 6.86 -8.81
C ALA A 225 1.75 7.13 -8.10
N ARG A 226 2.56 6.10 -7.94
CA ARG A 226 3.91 6.20 -7.37
C ARG A 226 4.84 5.13 -7.93
N PRO A 227 6.16 5.30 -7.87
CA PRO A 227 7.10 4.25 -8.23
C PRO A 227 6.88 2.97 -7.40
N ILE A 228 7.02 1.80 -8.02
CA ILE A 228 6.98 0.52 -7.29
C ILE A 228 8.19 0.45 -6.34
N THR A 229 7.94 0.27 -5.06
CA THR A 229 8.99 -0.01 -4.07
C THR A 229 9.51 -1.43 -4.28
N THR A 230 10.62 -1.57 -5.02
CA THR A 230 11.28 -2.86 -5.24
C THR A 230 12.44 -3.05 -4.29
N VAL A 231 12.54 -4.25 -3.71
CA VAL A 231 13.75 -4.74 -3.04
C VAL A 231 14.52 -5.60 -4.04
N PRO A 232 15.84 -5.49 -4.14
CA PRO A 232 16.63 -6.50 -4.82
C PRO A 232 16.36 -7.86 -4.17
N ALA A 233 16.14 -8.90 -4.98
CA ALA A 233 16.07 -10.26 -4.46
C ALA A 233 17.39 -10.55 -3.71
N GLN A 234 17.33 -10.81 -2.40
CA GLN A 234 18.49 -11.19 -1.61
C GLN A 234 18.27 -12.55 -0.94
N GLY A 235 19.30 -13.38 -1.07
CA GLY A 235 19.47 -14.66 -0.40
C GLY A 235 19.36 -15.85 -1.36
N PRO A 236 20.31 -16.80 -1.34
CA PRO A 236 20.12 -18.08 -2.02
C PRO A 236 18.86 -18.77 -1.46
N ALA A 237 18.12 -19.48 -2.32
CA ALA A 237 17.00 -20.29 -1.88
C ALA A 237 17.47 -21.24 -0.77
N LEU A 238 16.89 -21.14 0.42
CA LEU A 238 17.13 -22.13 1.46
C LEU A 238 16.54 -23.46 0.98
N PRO A 239 17.27 -24.59 1.10
CA PRO A 239 16.71 -25.90 0.76
C PRO A 239 15.54 -26.19 1.69
N ALA A 240 14.32 -25.97 1.20
CA ALA A 240 13.09 -26.41 1.85
C ALA A 240 12.84 -27.86 1.42
N SER A 241 12.88 -28.80 2.37
CA SER A 241 12.36 -30.15 2.15
C SER A 241 11.11 -30.36 2.99
N GLY A 242 10.12 -31.04 2.41
CA GLY A 242 8.87 -31.37 3.09
C GLY A 242 7.65 -30.60 2.56
N ARG A 243 6.47 -31.13 2.91
CA ARG A 243 5.18 -30.51 2.57
C ARG A 243 5.03 -29.17 3.32
N PRO A 244 4.62 -28.08 2.65
CA PRO A 244 4.37 -26.81 3.32
C PRO A 244 3.39 -26.97 4.49
N LEU A 245 3.74 -26.40 5.64
CA LEU A 245 2.85 -26.28 6.80
C LEU A 245 1.68 -25.37 6.47
N VAL A 246 2.01 -24.27 5.77
CA VAL A 246 1.05 -23.28 5.26
C VAL A 246 1.57 -22.76 3.91
N THR A 247 0.63 -22.45 3.02
CA THR A 247 0.88 -21.76 1.75
C THR A 247 0.05 -20.48 1.72
N GLY A 248 0.57 -19.43 1.09
CA GLY A 248 -0.12 -18.17 0.91
C GLY A 248 0.40 -17.42 -0.32
N THR A 249 0.12 -16.14 -0.37
CA THR A 249 0.60 -15.23 -1.41
C THR A 249 2.07 -14.87 -1.17
N PRO A 250 2.97 -15.06 -2.15
CA PRO A 250 4.33 -14.54 -2.08
C PRO A 250 4.30 -13.02 -2.16
N SER A 251 4.66 -12.35 -1.07
CA SER A 251 4.37 -10.92 -0.87
C SER A 251 5.63 -10.07 -0.66
N SER A 252 6.71 -10.66 -0.16
CA SER A 252 8.05 -10.05 -0.12
C SER A 252 9.08 -11.16 -0.31
N PRO A 253 10.01 -11.04 -1.28
CA PRO A 253 10.91 -12.12 -1.66
C PRO A 253 11.96 -12.44 -0.58
N GLY A 254 12.68 -13.53 -0.81
CA GLY A 254 13.73 -14.03 0.10
C GLY A 254 13.24 -15.19 0.98
N ALA A 255 14.18 -15.76 1.74
CA ALA A 255 13.90 -16.82 2.69
C ALA A 255 14.58 -16.56 4.04
N ALA A 256 13.87 -16.82 5.13
CA ALA A 256 14.41 -16.63 6.48
C ALA A 256 13.92 -17.75 7.42
N THR A 257 14.77 -18.07 8.40
CA THR A 257 14.45 -19.04 9.44
C THR A 257 14.29 -18.32 10.78
N GLY A 258 13.25 -18.66 11.54
CA GLY A 258 13.05 -18.14 12.88
C GLY A 258 12.04 -18.94 13.68
N ARG A 259 11.90 -18.61 14.96
CA ARG A 259 10.85 -19.17 15.81
C ARG A 259 9.54 -18.44 15.54
N VAL A 260 8.46 -19.19 15.39
CA VAL A 260 7.11 -18.65 15.26
C VAL A 260 6.74 -17.90 16.54
N ARG A 261 6.20 -16.70 16.36
CA ARG A 261 5.46 -15.97 17.38
C ARG A 261 4.11 -15.55 16.83
N VAL A 262 3.05 -16.14 17.37
CA VAL A 262 1.67 -15.77 17.11
C VAL A 262 1.32 -14.56 17.97
N VAL A 263 0.99 -13.45 17.32
CA VAL A 263 0.59 -12.20 17.96
C VAL A 263 -0.86 -11.93 17.55
N GLY A 264 -1.78 -11.94 18.52
CA GLY A 264 -3.22 -11.76 18.26
C GLY A 264 -3.62 -10.29 18.17
N GLY A 265 -2.85 -9.40 18.81
CA GLY A 265 -3.16 -7.98 18.87
C GLY A 265 -2.05 -7.16 19.54
N LEU A 266 -2.34 -5.89 19.81
CA LEU A 266 -1.38 -4.96 20.41
C LEU A 266 -0.89 -5.42 21.80
N ASP A 267 -1.76 -6.06 22.57
CA ASP A 267 -1.44 -6.55 23.93
C ASP A 267 -0.38 -7.67 23.94
N ASP A 268 -0.16 -8.32 22.80
CA ASP A 268 0.84 -9.39 22.64
C ASP A 268 2.21 -8.87 22.19
N PHE A 269 2.37 -7.55 21.96
CA PHE A 269 3.59 -7.01 21.33
C PHE A 269 4.85 -7.27 22.15
N ASP A 270 4.76 -7.23 23.47
CA ASP A 270 5.90 -7.45 24.37
C ASP A 270 6.40 -8.90 24.36
N ARG A 271 5.59 -9.84 23.85
CA ARG A 271 5.98 -11.24 23.67
C ARG A 271 6.88 -11.46 22.46
N PHE A 272 6.96 -10.48 21.56
CA PHE A 272 7.71 -10.60 20.31
C PHE A 272 9.19 -10.26 20.48
N ALA A 273 10.05 -11.23 20.21
CA ALA A 273 11.50 -11.06 20.24
C ALA A 273 12.09 -10.78 18.85
N ALA A 274 13.20 -10.05 18.80
CA ALA A 274 13.92 -9.80 17.56
C ALA A 274 14.41 -11.11 16.91
N GLY A 275 14.24 -11.23 15.59
CA GLY A 275 14.56 -12.42 14.81
C GLY A 275 13.50 -13.53 14.84
N GLU A 276 12.35 -13.33 15.51
CA GLU A 276 11.21 -14.24 15.41
C GLU A 276 10.47 -14.07 14.07
N VAL A 277 9.71 -15.10 13.68
CA VAL A 277 8.75 -15.07 12.57
C VAL A 277 7.41 -14.60 13.13
N LEU A 278 6.98 -13.41 12.70
CA LEU A 278 5.71 -12.82 13.11
C LEU A 278 4.55 -13.54 12.40
N VAL A 279 3.66 -14.15 13.16
CA VAL A 279 2.42 -14.77 12.64
C VAL A 279 1.23 -14.04 13.24
N CYS A 280 0.33 -13.51 12.40
CA CYS A 280 -0.85 -12.77 12.86
C CYS A 280 -1.98 -12.80 11.83
N HIS A 281 -3.15 -12.26 12.19
CA HIS A 281 -4.31 -12.25 11.29
C HIS A 281 -4.11 -11.24 10.14
N ALA A 282 -3.78 -10.01 10.51
CA ALA A 282 -3.44 -8.89 9.65
C ALA A 282 -2.52 -7.94 10.43
N THR A 283 -1.78 -7.08 9.74
CA THR A 283 -1.01 -6.00 10.39
C THR A 283 -1.60 -4.65 10.06
N SER A 284 -1.34 -3.68 10.93
CA SER A 284 -1.62 -2.26 10.72
C SER A 284 -0.36 -1.43 10.96
N PRO A 285 -0.36 -0.12 10.66
CA PRO A 285 0.79 0.77 10.92
C PRO A 285 1.41 0.64 12.31
N ALA A 286 0.60 0.35 13.33
CA ALA A 286 1.07 0.13 14.70
C ALA A 286 2.06 -1.05 14.85
N TRP A 287 2.02 -2.02 13.94
CA TRP A 287 2.87 -3.23 13.95
C TRP A 287 4.25 -3.02 13.34
N THR A 288 4.50 -1.86 12.73
CA THR A 288 5.78 -1.51 12.10
C THR A 288 7.00 -1.77 13.01
N PRO A 289 6.98 -1.46 14.33
CA PRO A 289 8.09 -1.76 15.22
C PRO A 289 8.42 -3.26 15.33
N LEU A 290 7.43 -4.15 15.24
CA LEU A 290 7.63 -5.61 15.22
C LEU A 290 8.21 -6.05 13.88
N LEU A 291 7.64 -5.56 12.77
CA LEU A 291 8.15 -5.87 11.43
C LEU A 291 9.62 -5.45 11.26
N ALA A 292 10.02 -4.32 11.85
CA ALA A 292 11.39 -3.82 11.79
C ALA A 292 12.44 -4.73 12.45
N ARG A 293 12.00 -5.66 13.31
CA ARG A 293 12.86 -6.61 14.04
C ARG A 293 12.55 -8.07 13.72
N ALA A 294 11.56 -8.36 12.88
CA ALA A 294 11.16 -9.72 12.53
C ALA A 294 12.16 -10.34 11.53
N ALA A 295 12.33 -11.66 11.58
CA ALA A 295 13.06 -12.39 10.54
C ALA A 295 12.21 -12.59 9.28
N ALA A 296 10.90 -12.79 9.45
CA ALA A 296 9.90 -12.88 8.38
C ALA A 296 8.50 -12.60 8.95
N VAL A 297 7.53 -12.35 8.07
CA VAL A 297 6.12 -12.17 8.46
C VAL A 297 5.18 -13.11 7.69
N VAL A 298 4.21 -13.67 8.40
CA VAL A 298 3.12 -14.49 7.87
C VAL A 298 1.78 -13.93 8.33
N THR A 299 0.88 -13.61 7.41
CA THR A 299 -0.47 -13.12 7.75
C THR A 299 -1.56 -14.00 7.16
N GLU A 300 -2.65 -14.22 7.90
CA GLU A 300 -3.79 -15.02 7.40
C GLU A 300 -4.57 -14.34 6.29
N THR A 301 -4.58 -13.00 6.28
CA THR A 301 -5.28 -12.15 5.31
C THR A 301 -4.31 -11.22 4.59
N GLY A 302 -4.81 -10.53 3.56
CA GLY A 302 -4.08 -9.50 2.82
C GLY A 302 -3.36 -10.00 1.56
N GLY A 303 -3.43 -9.21 0.49
CA GLY A 303 -2.71 -9.45 -0.78
C GLY A 303 -1.28 -8.92 -0.78
N ILE A 304 -0.70 -8.79 -1.98
CA ILE A 304 0.64 -8.17 -2.18
C ILE A 304 0.68 -6.68 -1.79
N LEU A 305 -0.50 -6.08 -1.61
CA LEU A 305 -0.71 -4.69 -1.21
C LEU A 305 -0.95 -4.50 0.28
N ALA A 306 -1.14 -5.57 1.04
CA ALA A 306 -1.41 -5.45 2.46
C ALA A 306 -0.26 -4.72 3.16
N HIS A 307 -0.57 -4.02 4.24
CA HIS A 307 0.43 -3.33 5.06
C HIS A 307 1.66 -4.22 5.36
N ALA A 308 1.43 -5.49 5.71
CA ALA A 308 2.49 -6.47 5.97
C ALA A 308 3.41 -6.66 4.76
N ALA A 309 2.84 -6.79 3.56
CA ALA A 309 3.57 -7.01 2.32
C ALA A 309 4.41 -5.79 1.92
N ILE A 310 3.83 -4.59 2.02
CA ILE A 310 4.52 -3.34 1.66
C ILE A 310 5.69 -3.10 2.62
N VAL A 311 5.45 -3.13 3.93
CA VAL A 311 6.48 -2.86 4.94
C VAL A 311 7.55 -3.96 4.96
N ALA A 312 7.18 -5.22 4.73
CA ALA A 312 8.16 -6.30 4.61
C ALA A 312 9.12 -6.09 3.43
N ARG A 313 8.62 -5.60 2.29
CA ARG A 313 9.49 -5.20 1.18
C ARG A 313 10.40 -4.05 1.61
N GLU A 314 9.86 -2.99 2.18
CA GLU A 314 10.68 -1.84 2.63
C GLU A 314 11.78 -2.22 3.62
N PHE A 315 11.52 -3.20 4.51
CA PHE A 315 12.49 -3.72 5.47
C PHE A 315 13.32 -4.90 4.95
N ALA A 316 13.12 -5.32 3.71
CA ALA A 316 13.79 -6.44 3.07
C ALA A 316 13.69 -7.76 3.86
N ILE A 317 12.50 -8.03 4.43
CA ILE A 317 12.20 -9.31 5.10
C ILE A 317 11.22 -10.15 4.26
N PRO A 318 11.33 -11.49 4.27
CA PRO A 318 10.39 -12.36 3.57
C PRO A 318 8.97 -12.25 4.12
N ALA A 319 7.97 -12.30 3.23
CA ALA A 319 6.57 -12.25 3.62
C ALA A 319 5.69 -13.21 2.83
N VAL A 320 4.82 -13.91 3.56
CA VAL A 320 3.74 -14.73 3.02
C VAL A 320 2.42 -14.23 3.59
N THR A 321 1.56 -13.62 2.76
CA THR A 321 0.26 -13.10 3.19
C THR A 321 -0.88 -13.98 2.69
N ALA A 322 -2.13 -13.73 3.08
CA ALA A 322 -3.27 -14.60 2.73
C ALA A 322 -3.03 -16.09 3.02
N ALA A 323 -2.25 -16.38 4.07
CA ALA A 323 -1.90 -17.71 4.53
C ALA A 323 -3.00 -18.24 5.46
N THR A 324 -4.19 -18.51 4.91
CA THR A 324 -5.39 -18.81 5.69
C THR A 324 -5.18 -19.96 6.69
N GLY A 325 -5.50 -19.72 7.97
CA GLY A 325 -5.31 -20.68 9.06
C GLY A 325 -3.88 -20.73 9.61
N ALA A 326 -2.99 -19.82 9.22
CA ALA A 326 -1.62 -19.78 9.72
C ALA A 326 -1.55 -19.68 11.25
N MET A 327 -2.42 -18.90 11.90
CA MET A 327 -2.38 -18.73 13.36
C MET A 327 -2.75 -20.01 14.10
N ALA A 328 -3.58 -20.88 13.50
CA ALA A 328 -3.95 -22.17 14.06
C ALA A 328 -2.92 -23.27 13.77
N ARG A 329 -2.22 -23.19 12.63
CA ARG A 329 -1.29 -24.24 12.15
C ARG A 329 0.16 -24.02 12.58
N LEU A 330 0.56 -22.76 12.81
CA LEU A 330 1.89 -22.39 13.26
C LEU A 330 1.85 -22.12 14.76
N THR A 331 2.60 -22.91 15.52
CA THR A 331 2.61 -22.87 16.99
C THR A 331 3.77 -22.04 17.52
N ASP A 332 3.54 -21.26 18.58
CA ASP A 332 4.57 -20.48 19.28
C ASP A 332 5.85 -21.29 19.56
N GLY A 333 7.01 -20.69 19.32
CA GLY A 333 8.34 -21.26 19.57
C GLY A 333 8.83 -22.26 18.51
N ARG A 334 7.95 -22.77 17.64
CA ARG A 334 8.32 -23.69 16.55
C ARG A 334 9.25 -23.00 15.57
N ARG A 335 10.37 -23.63 15.23
CA ARG A 335 11.27 -23.13 14.19
C ARG A 335 10.70 -23.44 12.81
N VAL A 336 10.64 -22.44 11.94
CA VAL A 336 10.12 -22.55 10.56
C VAL A 336 11.03 -21.83 9.59
N ILE A 337 10.96 -22.22 8.32
CA ILE A 337 11.52 -21.49 7.18
C ILE A 337 10.35 -20.83 6.47
N VAL A 338 10.42 -19.51 6.27
CA VAL A 338 9.48 -18.75 5.47
C VAL A 338 10.15 -18.40 4.16
N ASP A 339 9.59 -18.87 3.05
CA ASP A 339 9.98 -18.49 1.69
C ASP A 339 8.91 -17.57 1.10
N GLY A 340 9.20 -16.27 1.14
CA GLY A 340 8.32 -15.24 0.61
C GLY A 340 8.35 -15.11 -0.92
N THR A 341 9.24 -15.86 -1.59
CA THR A 341 9.31 -15.93 -3.06
C THR A 341 8.31 -16.95 -3.60
N THR A 342 8.23 -18.11 -2.97
CA THR A 342 7.27 -19.18 -3.34
C THR A 342 5.95 -19.11 -2.58
N GLY A 343 5.89 -18.34 -1.49
CA GLY A 343 4.68 -18.19 -0.70
C GLY A 343 4.47 -19.37 0.26
N THR A 344 5.55 -19.98 0.76
CA THR A 344 5.48 -21.21 1.55
C THR A 344 6.13 -21.06 2.93
N VAL A 345 5.59 -21.80 3.90
CA VAL A 345 6.17 -21.94 5.23
C VAL A 345 6.41 -23.42 5.50
N THR A 346 7.65 -23.81 5.78
CA THR A 346 8.06 -25.21 6.00
C THR A 346 8.75 -25.38 7.35
N ALA A 347 8.86 -26.62 7.81
CA ALA A 347 9.79 -26.96 8.88
C ALA A 347 11.23 -26.92 8.33
N PRO A 348 12.24 -26.53 9.14
CA PRO A 348 13.63 -26.74 8.77
C PRO A 348 13.93 -28.25 8.69
N ASN A 349 14.86 -28.64 7.83
CA ASN A 349 15.37 -30.01 7.83
C ASN A 349 15.87 -30.35 9.24
N GLU A 350 15.46 -31.49 9.78
CA GLU A 350 16.13 -32.06 10.94
C GLU A 350 17.57 -32.37 10.52
N GLU A 351 18.54 -31.69 11.13
CA GLU A 351 19.91 -32.23 11.12
C GLU A 351 19.83 -33.59 11.81
N PRO A 352 20.39 -34.66 11.22
CA PRO A 352 20.54 -35.91 11.93
C PRO A 352 21.28 -35.61 13.23
N ILE A 353 20.69 -35.98 14.36
CA ILE A 353 21.38 -35.93 15.65
C ILE A 353 22.63 -36.82 15.49
N PRO A 354 23.85 -36.28 15.72
CA PRO A 354 25.09 -37.02 15.51
C PRO A 354 25.23 -38.24 16.43
#